data_AF-F3LGG3-F1
#
_entry.id   AF-F3LGG3-F1
#
_cell.length_a   1.000
_cell.length_b   1.000
_cell.length_c   1.000
_cell.angle_alpha   90.00
_cell.angle_beta   90.00
_cell.angle_gamma   90.00
#
_symmetry.space_group_name_H-M   'P 1'
#
loop_
_entity.id
_entity.type
_entity.pdbx_description
1 polymer ?
#
loop_
_entity_poly.entity_id
_entity_poly.type
_entity_poly.pdbx_seq_one_letter_code
_entity_poly.pdbx_strand_id
1 'polypeptide(L)'
;MKFFGFSASNTEMSLPLEDIVAGKKAGFLTIDAVSETEVICSAYEPNMDMWLSVLKLSEHEFAVSTLVNLKTTSGKCYMKLIKPFHKLVAKYCIKQALKSGRI
;
A
#
# COMPACT_ATOMS: atom_id res chain seq x y z
N MET A 1 15.59 11.02 -0.13
CA MET A 1 16.52 10.48 -1.15
C MET A 1 15.80 9.38 -1.93
N LYS A 2 15.67 9.47 -3.26
CA LYS A 2 15.14 8.36 -4.09
C LYS A 2 16.25 7.35 -4.34
N PHE A 3 16.36 6.31 -3.51
CA PHE A 3 17.27 5.20 -3.80
C PHE A 3 16.58 4.24 -4.79
N PHE A 4 17.22 3.95 -5.93
CA PHE A 4 16.69 3.08 -7.01
C PHE A 4 15.30 3.46 -7.58
N GLY A 5 14.91 4.74 -7.49
CA GLY A 5 13.64 5.21 -8.06
C GLY A 5 12.41 4.98 -7.17
N PHE A 6 12.60 4.57 -5.92
CA PHE A 6 11.51 4.47 -4.94
C PHE A 6 11.48 5.70 -4.03
N SER A 7 10.29 6.27 -3.86
CA SER A 7 10.05 7.31 -2.85
C SER A 7 9.69 6.63 -1.52
N ALA A 8 10.53 6.78 -0.50
CA ALA A 8 10.15 6.39 0.86
C ALA A 8 9.27 7.50 1.46
N SER A 9 8.04 7.16 1.86
CA SER A 9 7.17 8.06 2.61
C SER A 9 7.48 7.96 4.11
N ASN A 10 7.28 9.06 4.84
CA ASN A 10 7.36 9.06 6.30
C ASN A 10 6.33 8.07 6.88
N THR A 11 6.70 7.41 7.97
CA THR A 11 5.96 6.32 8.62
C THR A 11 4.82 6.78 9.52
N GLU A 12 4.70 8.07 9.80
CA GLU A 12 3.55 8.64 10.49
C GLU A 12 2.48 8.97 9.46
N MET A 13 1.56 8.02 9.28
CA MET A 13 0.39 8.21 8.44
C MET A 13 -0.86 7.91 9.25
N SER A 14 -1.42 8.96 9.84
CA SER A 14 -2.85 9.02 10.13
C SER A 14 -3.45 9.97 9.10
N LEU A 15 -4.27 9.45 8.20
CA LEU A 15 -5.07 10.29 7.32
C LEU A 15 -6.42 10.54 8.03
N PRO A 16 -6.89 11.80 8.17
CA PRO A 16 -8.26 12.07 8.58
C PRO A 16 -9.25 11.37 7.64
N LEU A 17 -10.42 10.96 8.15
CA LEU A 17 -11.43 10.28 7.34
C LEU A 17 -11.91 11.18 6.18
N GLU A 18 -12.03 12.50 6.42
CA GLU A 18 -12.41 13.46 5.38
C GLU A 18 -11.40 13.56 4.21
N ASP A 19 -10.16 13.09 4.40
CA ASP A 19 -9.14 13.08 3.36
C ASP A 19 -9.09 11.76 2.58
N ILE A 20 -9.88 10.75 2.98
CA ILE A 20 -10.04 9.49 2.22
C ILE A 20 -11.06 9.71 1.11
N VAL A 21 -10.65 10.47 0.09
CA VAL A 21 -11.45 10.75 -1.11
C VAL A 21 -10.62 10.60 -2.38
N ALA A 22 -11.27 10.25 -3.49
CA ALA A 22 -10.59 10.06 -4.77
C ALA A 22 -9.77 11.30 -5.18
N GLY A 23 -8.56 11.07 -5.69
CA GLY A 23 -7.59 12.10 -6.06
C GLY A 23 -6.67 12.60 -4.93
N LYS A 24 -7.00 12.34 -3.66
CA LYS A 24 -6.11 12.63 -2.52
C LYS A 24 -5.02 11.56 -2.39
N LYS A 25 -4.09 11.76 -1.45
CA LYS A 25 -2.97 10.85 -1.23
C LYS A 25 -2.95 10.27 0.19
N ALA A 26 -2.60 9.00 0.28
CA ALA A 26 -2.19 8.33 1.51
C ALA A 26 -0.71 7.95 1.39
N GLY A 27 0.16 8.83 1.85
CA GLY A 27 1.61 8.72 1.63
C GLY A 27 1.98 8.91 0.17
N PHE A 28 2.64 7.91 -0.42
CA PHE A 28 2.99 7.94 -1.84
C PHE A 28 1.88 7.39 -2.75
N LEU A 29 0.82 6.79 -2.19
CA LEU A 29 -0.31 6.26 -2.95
C LEU A 29 -1.33 7.38 -3.21
N THR A 30 -1.86 7.43 -4.42
CA THR A 30 -3.04 8.22 -4.78
C THR A 30 -4.28 7.37 -4.55
N ILE A 31 -5.32 7.93 -3.94
CA ILE A 31 -6.61 7.27 -3.77
C ILE A 31 -7.35 7.35 -5.11
N ASP A 32 -7.59 6.20 -5.74
CA ASP A 32 -8.24 6.12 -7.06
C ASP A 32 -9.76 6.07 -6.93
N ALA A 33 -10.25 5.27 -5.99
CA ALA A 33 -11.66 5.05 -5.76
C ALA A 33 -11.97 4.85 -4.29
N VAL A 34 -13.12 5.36 -3.87
CA VAL A 34 -13.68 5.21 -2.53
C VAL A 34 -15.14 4.84 -2.69
N SER A 35 -15.56 3.74 -2.08
CA SER A 35 -16.95 3.32 -1.95
C SER A 35 -17.26 3.03 -0.48
N GLU A 36 -18.50 2.65 -0.19
CA GLU A 36 -18.91 2.26 1.17
C GLU A 36 -18.14 1.03 1.68
N THR A 37 -17.68 0.16 0.79
CA THR A 37 -17.06 -1.11 1.14
C THR A 37 -15.60 -1.22 0.71
N GLU A 38 -15.10 -0.35 -0.16
CA GLU A 38 -13.74 -0.51 -0.70
C GLU A 38 -13.04 0.84 -0.90
N VAL A 39 -11.76 0.88 -0.52
CA VAL A 39 -10.84 1.96 -0.87
C VAL A 39 -9.72 1.37 -1.72
N ILE A 40 -9.50 1.96 -2.90
CA ILE A 40 -8.46 1.55 -3.84
C ILE A 40 -7.48 2.71 -4.01
N CYS A 41 -6.19 2.41 -3.89
CA CYS A 41 -5.11 3.36 -4.09
C CYS A 41 -4.06 2.81 -5.05
N SER A 42 -3.39 3.69 -5.79
CA SER A 42 -2.32 3.34 -6.72
C SER A 42 -1.06 4.17 -6.55
N ALA A 43 0.05 3.64 -7.07
CA ALA A 43 1.25 4.40 -7.37
C ALA A 43 1.86 3.92 -8.68
N TYR A 44 2.20 4.87 -9.55
CA TYR A 44 2.81 4.60 -10.84
C TYR A 44 4.26 5.09 -10.80
N GLU A 45 5.21 4.16 -10.79
CA GLU A 45 6.64 4.46 -10.75
C GLU A 45 7.34 3.89 -12.00
N PRO A 46 8.50 4.40 -12.43
CA PRO A 46 9.13 3.95 -13.69
C PRO A 46 9.35 2.43 -13.80
N ASN A 47 9.66 1.77 -12.68
CA ASN A 47 9.95 0.33 -12.66
C ASN A 47 8.71 -0.54 -12.43
N MET A 48 7.66 -0.01 -11.80
CA MET A 48 6.47 -0.77 -11.45
C MET A 48 5.27 0.12 -11.21
N ASP A 49 4.10 -0.45 -11.44
CA ASP A 49 2.83 0.11 -10.98
C ASP A 49 2.35 -0.75 -9.82
N MET A 50 1.71 -0.11 -8.85
CA MET A 50 1.23 -0.72 -7.63
C MET A 50 -0.21 -0.32 -7.38
N TRP A 51 -1.01 -1.26 -6.91
CA TRP A 51 -2.35 -1.03 -6.40
C TRP A 51 -2.50 -1.68 -5.03
N LEU A 52 -3.22 -1.00 -4.15
CA LEU A 52 -3.62 -1.48 -2.84
C LEU A 52 -5.13 -1.30 -2.73
N SER A 53 -5.84 -2.37 -2.36
CA SER A 53 -7.26 -2.33 -2.02
C SER A 53 -7.45 -2.76 -0.57
N VAL A 54 -8.34 -2.06 0.12
CA VAL A 54 -8.90 -2.47 1.41
C VAL A 54 -10.40 -2.63 1.22
N LEU A 55 -10.87 -3.88 1.23
CA LEU A 55 -12.26 -4.27 1.03
C LEU A 55 -12.86 -4.74 2.36
N LYS A 56 -13.98 -4.14 2.78
CA LYS A 56 -14.81 -4.59 3.89
C LYS A 56 -15.64 -5.79 3.43
N LEU A 57 -15.43 -6.94 4.07
CA LEU A 57 -16.21 -8.17 3.84
C LEU A 57 -17.36 -8.27 4.85
N SER A 58 -17.15 -7.83 6.10
CA SER A 58 -18.15 -7.73 7.16
C SER A 58 -17.74 -6.66 8.19
N GLU A 59 -18.50 -6.48 9.28
CA GLU A 59 -18.18 -5.50 10.33
C GLU A 59 -16.80 -5.68 10.98
N HIS A 60 -16.27 -6.91 11.00
CA HIS A 60 -15.00 -7.23 11.65
C HIS A 60 -14.02 -7.94 10.72
N GLU A 61 -14.30 -7.96 9.42
CA GLU A 61 -13.50 -8.67 8.44
C GLU A 61 -13.19 -7.78 7.23
N PHE A 62 -11.90 -7.67 6.94
CA PHE A 62 -11.39 -6.88 5.85
C PHE A 62 -10.38 -7.69 5.05
N ALA A 63 -10.47 -7.61 3.73
CA ALA A 63 -9.48 -8.12 2.81
C ALA A 63 -8.55 -6.98 2.37
N VAL A 64 -7.24 -7.18 2.54
CA VAL A 64 -6.22 -6.27 2.02
C VAL A 64 -5.52 -6.94 0.85
N SER A 65 -5.63 -6.35 -0.32
CA SER A 65 -5.08 -6.88 -1.56
C SER A 65 -4.04 -5.94 -2.14
N THR A 66 -2.91 -6.48 -2.59
CA THR A 66 -1.87 -5.69 -3.27
C THR A 66 -1.55 -6.33 -4.61
N LEU A 67 -1.62 -5.53 -5.69
CA LEU A 67 -1.20 -5.93 -7.02
C LEU A 67 0.03 -5.10 -7.42
N VAL A 68 1.03 -5.76 -8.01
CA VAL A 68 2.23 -5.09 -8.52
C VAL A 68 2.48 -5.53 -9.95
N ASN A 69 2.51 -4.57 -10.87
CA ASN A 69 2.88 -4.77 -12.26
C ASN A 69 4.33 -4.32 -12.49
N LEU A 70 5.24 -5.26 -12.76
CA LEU A 70 6.65 -4.97 -12.95
C LEU A 70 6.95 -4.67 -14.43
N LYS A 71 7.22 -3.40 -14.74
CA LYS A 71 7.42 -2.91 -16.12
C LYS A 71 8.80 -3.24 -16.66
N THR A 72 9.83 -3.24 -15.81
CA THR A 72 11.24 -3.35 -16.22
C THR A 72 11.90 -4.65 -15.74
N THR A 73 12.92 -5.11 -16.47
CA THR A 73 13.73 -6.28 -16.07
C THR A 73 14.48 -6.04 -14.76
N SER A 74 14.97 -4.81 -14.54
CA SER A 74 15.57 -4.40 -13.27
C SER A 74 14.57 -4.49 -12.12
N GLY A 75 13.34 -4.00 -12.30
CA GLY A 75 12.24 -4.13 -11.34
C GLY A 75 11.90 -5.59 -11.04
N LYS A 76 11.89 -6.47 -12.06
CA LYS A 76 11.71 -7.92 -11.90
C LYS A 76 12.82 -8.57 -11.06
N CYS A 77 14.07 -8.24 -11.32
CA CYS A 77 15.22 -8.76 -10.57
C CYS A 77 15.18 -8.29 -9.11
N TYR A 78 14.99 -6.98 -8.90
CA TYR A 78 14.86 -6.37 -7.58
C TYR A 78 13.72 -7.00 -6.76
N MET A 79 12.52 -7.13 -7.35
CA MET A 79 11.37 -7.69 -6.65
C MET A 79 11.57 -9.16 -6.27
N LYS A 80 12.27 -9.97 -7.08
CA LYS A 80 12.60 -11.36 -6.71
C LYS A 80 13.41 -11.44 -5.41
N LEU A 81 14.35 -10.52 -5.21
CA LEU A 81 15.17 -10.46 -4.00
C LEU A 81 14.41 -9.92 -2.79
N ILE A 82 13.56 -8.92 -3.01
CA ILE A 82 12.94 -8.13 -1.94
C ILE A 82 11.58 -8.69 -1.47
N LYS A 83 10.85 -9.38 -2.36
CA LYS A 83 9.55 -10.01 -2.06
C LYS A 83 9.54 -10.91 -0.82
N PRO A 84 10.52 -11.81 -0.57
CA PRO A 84 10.50 -12.63 0.64
C PRO A 84 10.55 -11.78 1.92
N PHE A 85 11.38 -10.74 1.96
CA PHE A 85 11.46 -9.82 3.10
C PHE A 85 10.18 -9.01 3.27
N HIS A 86 9.60 -8.51 2.17
CA HIS A 86 8.33 -7.76 2.22
C HIS A 86 7.18 -8.60 2.81
N LYS A 87 7.12 -9.90 2.50
CA LYS A 87 6.11 -10.79 3.11
C LYS A 87 6.24 -10.88 4.63
N LEU A 88 7.46 -10.80 5.17
CA LEU A 88 7.70 -10.80 6.62
C LEU A 88 7.33 -9.45 7.24
N VAL A 89 7.81 -8.37 6.64
CA VAL A 89 7.57 -7.00 7.11
C VAL A 89 6.08 -6.68 7.09
N ALA A 90 5.35 -6.99 6.01
CA ALA A 90 3.91 -6.73 5.92
C ALA A 90 3.13 -7.44 7.04
N LYS A 91 3.41 -8.72 7.29
CA LYS A 91 2.80 -9.47 8.41
C LYS A 91 3.13 -8.84 9.76
N TYR A 92 4.38 -8.42 9.96
CA TYR A 92 4.80 -7.77 11.19
C TYR A 92 4.07 -6.43 11.40
N CYS A 93 3.95 -5.60 10.35
CA CYS A 93 3.24 -4.32 10.41
C CYS A 93 1.78 -4.48 10.83
N ILE A 94 1.07 -5.47 10.29
CA ILE A 94 -0.33 -5.76 10.68
C ILE A 94 -0.41 -6.22 12.14
N LYS A 95 0.44 -7.17 12.55
CA LYS A 95 0.50 -7.62 13.95
C LYS A 95 0.80 -6.47 14.91
N GLN A 96 1.70 -5.58 14.54
CA GLN A 96 2.06 -4.43 15.36
C GLN A 96 0.93 -3.41 15.40
N ALA A 97 0.20 -3.20 14.30
CA ALA A 97 -0.97 -2.33 14.27
C ALA A 97 -2.05 -2.81 15.25
N LEU A 98 -2.36 -4.12 15.23
CA LEU A 98 -3.24 -4.77 16.21
C LEU A 98 -2.75 -4.57 17.65
N LYS A 99 -1.46 -4.85 17.93
CA LYS A 99 -0.89 -4.69 19.27
C LYS A 99 -0.94 -3.24 19.78
N SER A 100 -0.84 -2.27 18.87
CA SER A 100 -0.91 -0.85 19.18
C SER A 100 -2.33 -0.26 19.17
N GLY A 101 -3.36 -1.05 18.88
CA GLY A 101 -4.75 -0.57 18.77
C GLY A 101 -4.99 0.41 17.62
N ARG A 102 -4.22 0.29 16.53
CA ARG A 102 -4.43 1.10 15.30
C ARG A 102 -5.45 0.49 14.35
N ILE A 103 -5.65 -0.83 14.47
CA ILE A 103 -6.69 -1.66 13.82
C ILE A 103 -7.07 -2.77 14.79
#